data_AF-A0A7W4VWV8-F1
#
_entry.id   AF-A0A7W4VWV8-F1
#
_cell.length_a   1.000
_cell.length_b   1.000
_cell.length_c   1.000
_cell.angle_alpha   90.00
_cell.angle_beta   90.00
_cell.angle_gamma   90.00
#
_symmetry.space_group_name_H-M   'P 1'
#
loop_
_entity.id
_entity.type
_entity.pdbx_description
1 polymer ?
#
loop_
_entity_poly.entity_id
_entity_poly.type
_entity_poly.pdbx_seq_one_letter_code
_entity_poly.pdbx_strand_id
1 'polypeptide(L)'
;MRPTTLELLEELDHVLETQIVPLLPDEHVKARMNVASQIIRAVHNRVRLQGEVLAADNADLVALLARLAGQSDPGGEPAYVSVDSLAERNDVLKAALVAAIDGLDALPEAERSRGDDAINAYLRRQLDRELELTALPVFGDAPADLPLV
;
A
#
# COMPACT_ATOMS: atom_id res chain seq x y z
N MET A 1 0.85 -8.30 22.94
CA MET A 1 0.74 -7.79 21.55
C MET A 1 -0.74 -7.67 21.22
N ARG A 2 -1.18 -6.58 20.59
CA ARG A 2 -2.55 -6.49 20.05
C ARG A 2 -2.53 -7.05 18.62
N PRO A 3 -3.55 -7.80 18.19
CA PRO A 3 -3.62 -8.30 16.83
C PRO A 3 -3.72 -7.13 15.84
N THR A 4 -3.09 -7.29 14.68
CA THR A 4 -3.13 -6.35 13.56
C THR A 4 -4.50 -6.40 12.87
N THR A 5 -4.81 -5.36 12.09
CA THR A 5 -6.04 -5.31 11.29
C THR A 5 -6.12 -6.49 10.30
N LEU A 6 -4.99 -6.92 9.74
CA LEU A 6 -4.88 -8.08 8.86
C LEU A 6 -5.21 -9.38 9.60
N GLU A 7 -4.57 -9.62 10.74
CA GLU A 7 -4.83 -10.80 11.58
C GLU A 7 -6.28 -10.85 12.06
N LEU A 8 -6.90 -9.70 12.37
CA LEU A 8 -8.32 -9.62 12.74
C LEU A 8 -9.24 -9.95 11.56
N LEU A 9 -8.91 -9.51 10.35
CA LEU A 9 -9.70 -9.80 9.15
C LEU A 9 -9.58 -11.27 8.73
N GLU A 10 -8.38 -11.86 8.84
CA GLU A 10 -8.15 -13.30 8.63
C GLU A 10 -8.95 -14.15 9.62
N GLU A 11 -8.95 -13.78 10.90
CA GLU A 11 -9.73 -14.47 11.93
C GLU A 11 -11.24 -14.33 11.68
N LEU A 12 -11.71 -13.15 11.26
CA LEU A 12 -13.12 -12.93 10.91
C LEU A 12 -13.56 -13.78 9.71
N ASP A 13 -12.76 -13.83 8.64
CA ASP A 13 -13.03 -14.71 7.49
C ASP A 13 -13.08 -16.18 7.93
N HIS A 14 -12.10 -16.61 8.75
CA HIS A 14 -12.05 -17.97 9.25
C HIS A 14 -13.28 -18.34 10.09
N VAL A 15 -13.68 -17.49 11.05
CA VAL A 15 -14.86 -17.70 11.91
C VAL A 15 -16.14 -17.73 11.08
N LEU A 16 -16.28 -16.83 10.11
CA LEU A 16 -17.46 -16.77 9.25
C LEU A 16 -17.62 -18.07 8.45
N GLU A 17 -16.55 -18.55 7.82
CA GLU A 17 -16.59 -19.72 6.94
C GLU A 17 -16.71 -21.05 7.70
N THR A 18 -16.04 -21.17 8.84
CA THR A 18 -15.93 -22.45 9.55
C THR A 18 -16.94 -22.62 10.68
N GLN A 19 -17.42 -21.52 11.28
CA GLN A 19 -18.26 -21.58 12.48
C GLN A 19 -19.65 -20.99 12.26
N ILE A 20 -19.81 -19.96 11.43
CA ILE A 20 -21.11 -19.27 11.27
C ILE A 20 -21.89 -19.83 10.08
N VAL A 21 -21.35 -19.72 8.87
CA VAL A 21 -22.05 -20.12 7.62
C VAL A 21 -22.59 -21.56 7.66
N PRO A 22 -21.84 -22.56 8.15
CA PRO A 22 -22.33 -23.95 8.19
C PRO A 22 -23.52 -24.18 9.12
N LEU A 23 -23.69 -23.34 10.15
CA LEU A 23 -24.74 -23.47 11.15
C LEU A 23 -26.03 -22.71 10.78
N LEU A 24 -26.02 -21.96 9.67
CA LEU A 24 -27.19 -21.20 9.23
C LEU A 24 -28.27 -22.13 8.66
N PRO A 25 -29.50 -22.11 9.21
CA PRO A 25 -30.56 -23.03 8.80
C PRO A 25 -31.28 -22.62 7.52
N ASP A 26 -31.17 -21.35 7.12
CA ASP A 26 -31.97 -20.73 6.05
C ASP A 26 -31.06 -20.31 4.87
N GLU A 27 -31.43 -20.69 3.65
CA GLU A 27 -30.69 -20.39 2.41
C GLU A 27 -30.62 -18.89 2.09
N HIS A 28 -31.64 -18.10 2.43
CA HIS A 28 -31.63 -16.65 2.29
C HIS A 28 -30.66 -16.00 3.27
N VAL A 29 -30.57 -16.54 4.50
CA VAL A 29 -29.60 -16.07 5.50
C VAL A 29 -28.18 -16.44 5.10
N LYS A 30 -27.97 -17.65 4.53
CA LYS A 30 -26.68 -18.04 3.93
C LYS A 30 -26.27 -17.14 2.78
N ALA A 31 -27.20 -16.81 1.87
CA ALA A 31 -26.91 -15.92 0.74
C ALA A 31 -26.44 -14.53 1.22
N ARG A 32 -27.10 -13.96 2.24
CA ARG A 32 -26.68 -12.69 2.85
C ARG A 32 -25.32 -12.81 3.55
N MET A 33 -25.05 -13.92 4.21
CA MET A 33 -23.77 -14.17 4.85
C MET A 33 -22.63 -14.30 3.82
N ASN A 34 -22.88 -14.95 2.69
CA ASN A 34 -21.92 -15.03 1.58
C ASN A 34 -21.58 -13.63 1.04
N VAL A 35 -22.56 -12.73 0.92
CA VAL A 35 -22.32 -11.34 0.54
C VAL A 35 -21.46 -10.62 1.60
N ALA A 36 -21.73 -10.83 2.89
CA ALA A 36 -20.92 -10.27 3.97
C ALA A 36 -19.47 -10.77 3.92
N SER A 37 -19.25 -12.07 3.70
CA SER A 37 -17.91 -12.65 3.50
C SER A 37 -17.21 -12.08 2.26
N GLN A 38 -17.92 -11.88 1.15
CA GLN A 38 -17.35 -11.22 -0.03
C GLN A 38 -16.89 -9.79 0.26
N ILE A 39 -17.66 -9.04 1.05
CA ILE A 39 -17.28 -7.69 1.48
C ILE A 39 -16.05 -7.74 2.39
N ILE A 40 -15.99 -8.65 3.36
CA ILE A 40 -14.84 -8.77 4.28
C ILE A 40 -13.57 -9.15 3.51
N ARG A 41 -13.65 -10.13 2.60
CA ARG A 41 -12.53 -10.47 1.71
C ARG A 41 -12.10 -9.29 0.84
N ALA A 42 -13.03 -8.48 0.32
CA ALA A 42 -12.70 -7.28 -0.44
C ALA A 42 -11.97 -6.24 0.43
N VAL A 43 -12.43 -6.02 1.66
CA VAL A 43 -11.78 -5.14 2.64
C VAL A 43 -10.39 -5.65 2.98
N HIS A 44 -10.23 -6.95 3.24
CA HIS A 44 -8.95 -7.59 3.53
C HIS A 44 -7.96 -7.39 2.36
N ASN A 45 -8.37 -7.73 1.13
CA ASN A 45 -7.53 -7.52 -0.05
C ASN A 45 -7.14 -6.05 -0.22
N ARG A 46 -8.07 -5.12 0.03
CA ARG A 46 -7.79 -3.69 -0.07
C ARG A 46 -6.78 -3.22 0.98
N VAL A 47 -6.94 -3.63 2.23
CA VAL A 47 -6.01 -3.30 3.32
C VAL A 47 -4.62 -3.83 3.03
N ARG A 48 -4.50 -5.07 2.54
CA ARG A 48 -3.23 -5.68 2.14
C ARG A 48 -2.56 -4.88 1.03
N LEU A 49 -3.28 -4.62 -0.07
CA LEU A 49 -2.76 -3.86 -1.22
C LEU A 49 -2.33 -2.44 -0.84
N GLN A 50 -3.13 -1.75 -0.02
CA GLN A 50 -2.78 -0.42 0.48
C GLN A 50 -1.50 -0.45 1.34
N GLY A 51 -1.37 -1.46 2.22
CA GLY A 51 -0.17 -1.66 3.01
C GLY A 51 1.08 -1.90 2.16
N GLU A 52 0.98 -2.76 1.16
CA GLU A 52 2.07 -3.06 0.22
C GLU A 52 2.52 -1.82 -0.55
N VAL A 53 1.57 -1.04 -1.08
CA VAL A 53 1.89 0.19 -1.82
C VAL A 53 2.51 1.25 -0.92
N LEU A 54 1.96 1.48 0.28
CA LEU A 54 2.55 2.45 1.21
C LEU A 54 3.95 2.03 1.69
N ALA A 55 4.17 0.74 1.91
CA ALA A 55 5.50 0.24 2.26
C ALA A 55 6.51 0.47 1.13
N ALA A 56 6.12 0.17 -0.11
CA ALA A 56 6.96 0.40 -1.28
C ALA A 56 7.25 1.90 -1.51
N ASP A 57 6.24 2.77 -1.36
CA ASP A 57 6.41 4.21 -1.50
C ASP A 57 7.30 4.80 -0.41
N ASN A 58 7.15 4.34 0.84
CA ASN A 58 8.02 4.73 1.95
C ASN A 58 9.48 4.32 1.71
N ALA A 59 9.72 3.11 1.19
CA ALA A 59 11.06 2.65 0.86
C ALA A 59 11.70 3.51 -0.25
N ASP A 60 10.93 3.78 -1.32
CA ASP A 60 11.37 4.64 -2.42
C ASP A 60 11.70 6.07 -1.95
N LEU A 61 10.85 6.66 -1.11
CA LEU A 61 11.07 8.00 -0.57
C LEU A 61 12.32 8.07 0.32
N VAL A 62 12.54 7.05 1.16
CA VAL A 62 13.75 6.96 1.99
C VAL A 62 15.00 6.91 1.10
N ALA A 63 15.00 6.05 0.08
CA ALA A 63 16.13 5.93 -0.84
C ALA A 63 16.36 7.22 -1.65
N LEU A 64 15.28 7.90 -2.08
CA LEU A 64 15.36 9.17 -2.78
C LEU A 64 15.95 10.27 -1.88
N LEU A 65 15.45 10.41 -0.66
CA LEU A 65 15.92 11.41 0.30
C LEU A 65 17.39 11.19 0.66
N ALA A 66 17.81 9.92 0.86
CA ALA A 66 19.20 9.58 1.08
C ALA A 66 20.07 10.00 -0.11
N ARG A 67 19.62 9.72 -1.34
CA ARG A 67 20.33 10.10 -2.57
C ARG A 67 20.43 11.61 -2.73
N LEU A 68 19.36 12.36 -2.48
CA LEU A 68 19.37 13.83 -2.55
C LEU A 68 20.29 14.45 -1.48
N ALA A 69 20.38 13.83 -0.30
CA ALA A 69 21.29 14.24 0.76
C ALA A 69 22.75 13.77 0.55
N GLY A 70 23.05 13.05 -0.53
CA GLY A 70 24.38 12.47 -0.79
C GLY A 70 24.76 11.35 0.20
N GLN A 71 23.80 10.75 0.88
CA GLN A 71 23.99 9.67 1.85
C GLN A 71 23.80 8.31 1.18
N SER A 72 24.49 7.30 1.72
CA SER A 72 24.24 5.90 1.34
C SER A 72 22.91 5.45 1.91
N ASP A 73 22.18 4.64 1.14
CA ASP A 73 20.85 4.13 1.47
C ASP A 73 20.81 3.58 2.91
N PRO A 74 20.01 4.19 3.83
CA PRO A 74 19.85 3.66 5.17
C PRO A 74 18.99 2.41 5.06
N GLY A 75 19.62 1.29 4.69
CA GLY A 75 19.01 -0.03 4.62
C GLY A 75 18.31 -0.33 5.93
N GLY A 76 16.99 -0.12 5.94
CA GLY A 76 16.13 -0.33 7.07
C GLY A 76 14.89 -1.03 6.58
N GLU A 77 14.85 -2.35 6.75
CA GLU A 77 13.62 -3.11 6.59
C GLU A 77 12.57 -2.52 7.55
N PRO A 78 11.41 -2.07 7.05
CA PRO A 78 10.31 -1.73 7.94
C PRO A 78 9.80 -3.02 8.58
N ALA A 79 9.93 -3.12 9.90
CA ALA A 79 9.08 -4.00 10.68
C ALA A 79 7.63 -3.71 10.31
N TYR A 80 6.81 -4.74 10.10
CA TYR A 80 5.44 -4.58 9.59
C TYR A 80 4.63 -3.63 10.51
N VAL A 81 4.16 -2.51 9.97
CA VAL A 81 3.40 -1.48 10.68
C VAL A 81 2.00 -1.36 10.06
N SER A 82 0.99 -0.99 10.85
CA SER A 82 -0.38 -0.80 10.35
C SER A 82 -0.43 0.17 9.15
N VAL A 83 -1.46 0.04 8.31
CA VAL A 83 -1.70 0.98 7.18
C VAL A 83 -1.65 2.43 7.66
N ASP A 84 -2.26 2.74 8.81
CA ASP A 84 -2.23 4.09 9.40
C ASP A 84 -0.80 4.57 9.68
N SER A 85 0.05 3.71 10.25
CA SER A 85 1.42 4.10 10.55
C SER A 85 2.29 4.21 9.29
N LEU A 86 2.03 3.37 8.28
CA LEU A 86 2.65 3.51 6.97
C LEU A 86 2.22 4.82 6.29
N ALA A 87 0.97 5.23 6.44
CA ALA A 87 0.45 6.50 5.93
C ALA A 87 1.06 7.70 6.65
N GLU A 88 1.09 7.70 7.99
CA GLU A 88 1.76 8.75 8.79
C GLU A 88 3.22 8.90 8.39
N ARG A 89 3.94 7.79 8.21
CA ARG A 89 5.32 7.80 7.75
C ARG A 89 5.44 8.37 6.34
N ASN A 90 4.51 8.02 5.45
CA ASN A 90 4.47 8.52 4.08
C ASN A 90 4.31 10.04 4.05
N ASP A 91 3.41 10.58 4.87
CA ASP A 91 3.18 12.03 4.99
C ASP A 91 4.44 12.76 5.44
N VAL A 92 5.14 12.23 6.45
CA VAL A 92 6.42 12.78 6.93
C VAL A 92 7.48 12.76 5.83
N LEU A 93 7.60 11.65 5.09
CA LEU A 93 8.58 11.51 4.01
C LEU A 93 8.26 12.42 2.81
N LYS A 94 6.98 12.59 2.47
CA LYS A 94 6.55 13.54 1.44
C LYS A 94 6.83 14.98 1.82
N ALA A 95 6.58 15.35 3.08
CA ALA A 95 6.95 16.68 3.58
C ALA A 95 8.47 16.90 3.50
N ALA A 96 9.27 15.89 3.82
CA ALA A 96 10.73 15.95 3.68
C ALA A 96 11.17 16.07 2.21
N LEU A 97 10.49 15.39 1.29
CA LEU A 97 10.75 15.51 -0.16
C LEU A 97 10.46 16.93 -0.66
N VAL A 98 9.35 17.54 -0.25
CA VAL A 98 9.03 18.93 -0.60
C VAL A 98 10.13 19.88 -0.11
N ALA A 99 10.58 19.73 1.14
CA ALA A 99 11.68 20.53 1.66
C ALA A 99 13.01 20.32 0.90
N ALA A 100 13.28 19.09 0.43
CA ALA A 100 14.44 18.80 -0.39
C ALA A 100 14.34 19.43 -1.80
N ILE A 101 13.13 19.49 -2.37
CA ILE A 101 12.84 20.17 -3.64
C ILE A 101 13.09 21.67 -3.51
N ASP A 102 12.60 22.30 -2.44
CA ASP A 102 12.84 23.73 -2.20
C ASP A 102 14.33 24.07 -2.08
N GLY A 103 15.15 23.11 -1.61
CA GLY A 103 16.60 23.25 -1.52
C GLY A 103 17.36 23.05 -2.83
N LEU A 104 16.76 22.43 -3.86
CA LEU A 104 17.44 22.09 -5.11
C LEU A 104 17.84 23.30 -5.94
N ASP A 105 17.05 24.37 -5.92
CA ASP A 105 17.33 25.59 -6.69
C ASP A 105 18.56 26.36 -6.19
N ALA A 106 19.03 26.08 -4.97
CA ALA A 106 20.26 26.63 -4.42
C ALA A 106 21.52 25.84 -4.82
N LEU A 107 21.37 24.67 -5.44
CA LEU A 107 22.47 23.79 -5.83
C LEU A 107 23.05 24.17 -7.20
N PRO A 108 24.32 23.78 -7.47
CA PRO A 108 24.90 23.89 -8.80
C PRO A 108 24.07 23.13 -9.84
N GLU A 109 23.99 23.64 -11.07
CA GLU A 109 23.14 23.09 -12.15
C GLU A 109 23.33 21.58 -12.37
N ALA A 110 24.55 21.06 -12.26
CA ALA A 110 24.83 19.64 -12.41
C ALA A 110 24.24 18.77 -11.28
N GLU A 111 24.17 19.31 -10.06
CA GLU A 111 23.57 18.64 -8.90
C GLU A 111 22.05 18.78 -8.94
N ARG A 112 21.55 19.96 -9.31
CA ARG A 112 20.12 20.23 -9.54
C ARG A 112 19.53 19.28 -10.59
N SER A 113 20.15 19.19 -11.77
CA SER A 113 19.71 18.27 -12.83
C SER A 113 19.69 16.80 -12.38
N ARG A 114 20.68 16.36 -11.58
CA ARG A 114 20.67 14.99 -11.02
C ARG A 114 19.55 14.78 -10.00
N GLY A 115 19.24 15.79 -9.20
CA GLY A 115 18.12 15.77 -8.26
C GLY A 115 16.78 15.69 -9.01
N ASP A 116 16.59 16.53 -10.02
CA ASP A 116 15.40 16.53 -10.87
C ASP A 116 15.18 15.18 -11.56
N ASP A 117 16.23 14.57 -12.11
CA ASP A 117 16.16 13.24 -12.72
C ASP A 117 15.73 12.16 -11.70
N ALA A 118 16.26 12.23 -10.48
CA ALA A 118 15.91 11.28 -9.42
C ALA A 118 14.46 11.44 -8.95
N ILE A 119 14.00 12.68 -8.80
CA ILE A 119 12.60 13.00 -8.44
C ILE A 119 11.66 12.56 -9.55
N ASN A 120 11.98 12.85 -10.81
CA ASN A 120 11.18 12.43 -11.97
C ASN A 120 11.06 10.90 -12.05
N ALA A 121 12.16 10.18 -11.79
CA ALA A 121 12.15 8.73 -11.75
C ALA A 121 11.26 8.18 -10.61
N TYR A 122 11.26 8.82 -9.44
CA TYR A 122 10.36 8.48 -8.33
C TYR A 122 8.89 8.73 -8.69
N LEU A 123 8.56 9.93 -9.20
CA LEU A 123 7.18 10.29 -9.56
C LEU A 123 6.59 9.36 -10.62
N ARG A 124 7.40 8.90 -11.58
CA ARG A 124 6.96 7.89 -12.55
C ARG A 124 6.58 6.57 -11.88
N ARG A 125 7.42 6.05 -10.99
CA ARG A 125 7.10 4.82 -10.24
C ARG A 125 5.86 4.98 -9.36
N GLN A 126 5.68 6.15 -8.76
CA GLN A 126 4.47 6.45 -8.00
C GLN A 126 3.22 6.43 -8.90
N LEU A 127 3.28 7.09 -10.06
CA LEU A 127 2.19 7.12 -11.02
C LEU A 127 1.84 5.71 -11.52
N ASP A 128 2.85 4.90 -11.87
CA ASP A 128 2.64 3.51 -12.32
C ASP A 128 1.89 2.69 -11.26
N ARG A 129 2.27 2.82 -9.97
CA ARG A 129 1.57 2.14 -8.86
C ARG A 129 0.14 2.63 -8.66
N GLU A 130 -0.10 3.94 -8.80
CA GLU A 130 -1.46 4.48 -8.71
C GLU A 130 -2.35 3.96 -9.84
N LEU A 131 -1.80 3.87 -11.06
CA LEU A 131 -2.49 3.29 -12.21
C LEU A 131 -2.83 1.82 -11.99
N GLU A 132 -1.87 1.00 -11.50
CA GLU A 132 -2.10 -0.40 -11.15
C GLU A 132 -3.21 -0.54 -10.09
N LEU A 133 -3.20 0.29 -9.04
CA LEU A 133 -4.23 0.28 -8.00
C LEU A 133 -5.62 0.64 -8.52
N THR A 134 -5.71 1.55 -9.50
CA THR A 134 -6.99 1.93 -10.12
C THR A 134 -7.50 0.89 -11.12
N ALA A 135 -6.62 0.06 -11.67
CA ALA A 135 -6.98 -1.00 -12.60
C ALA A 135 -7.52 -2.26 -11.89
N LEU A 136 -7.31 -2.41 -10.58
CA LEU A 136 -7.78 -3.56 -9.82
C LEU A 136 -9.30 -3.47 -9.57
N PRO A 137 -10.07 -4.53 -9.87
CA PRO A 137 -11.50 -4.56 -9.59
C PRO A 137 -11.75 -4.47 -8.07
N VAL A 138 -12.67 -3.57 -7.68
CA VAL A 138 -13.03 -3.31 -6.27
C VAL A 138 -13.81 -4.48 -5.66
N PHE A 139 -14.58 -5.19 -6.49
CA PHE A 139 -15.30 -6.40 -6.14
C PHE A 139 -15.18 -7.39 -7.28
N GLY A 140 -14.92 -8.65 -6.92
CA GLY A 140 -15.10 -9.82 -7.78
C GLY A 140 -14.52 -9.68 -9.18
N ASP A 141 -13.29 -10.15 -9.36
CA ASP A 141 -13.03 -11.13 -10.40
C ASP A 141 -12.07 -12.16 -9.82
N ALA A 142 -12.31 -13.44 -10.10
CA ALA A 142 -11.34 -14.47 -9.79
C ALA A 142 -10.01 -14.11 -10.48
N PRO A 143 -8.84 -14.47 -9.93
CA PRO A 143 -7.54 -14.25 -10.57
C PRO A 143 -7.39 -14.90 -11.97
N ALA A 144 -8.42 -15.62 -12.43
CA ALA A 144 -8.51 -16.22 -13.77
C ALA A 144 -8.94 -15.25 -14.88
N ASP A 145 -9.46 -14.06 -14.57
CA ASP A 145 -10.02 -13.12 -15.57
C ASP A 145 -9.23 -11.81 -15.73
N LEU A 146 -8.07 -11.67 -15.09
CA LEU A 146 -7.16 -10.56 -15.40
C LEU A 146 -6.46 -10.86 -16.74
N PRO A 147 -6.56 -9.98 -17.76
CA PRO A 147 -5.81 -10.17 -18.99
C PRO A 147 -4.32 -10.10 -18.67
N LEU A 148 -3.61 -11.19 -18.95
CA LEU A 148 -2.15 -11.20 -19.05
C LEU A 148 -1.77 -10.20 -20.14
N VAL A 149 -1.32 -9.02 -19.73
CA VAL A 149 -0.59 -8.06 -20.58
C VAL A 149 0.87 -8.12 -20.20
#